data_AF-A0A2S7YMY2-F1
#
_entry.id   AF-A0A2S7YMY2-F1
#
_cell.length_a   1.000
_cell.length_b   1.000
_cell.length_c   1.000
_cell.angle_alpha   90.00
_cell.angle_beta   90.00
_cell.angle_gamma   90.00
#
_symmetry.space_group_name_H-M   'P 1'
#
loop_
_entity.id
_entity.type
_entity.pdbx_description
1 polymer ?
#
loop_
_entity_poly.entity_id
_entity_poly.type
_entity_poly.pdbx_seq_one_letter_code
_entity_poly.pdbx_strand_id
1 'polypeptide(L)'
;MRYHLLETGLGYTIVQSSADVNYSFGQNVLTAVAAQLNDEDEIVRRAAVEALGRRVTLPDGVLTAMTAQLDDEDWGVRNAAAEALGQRVTLRPSRARNAA
;
A
#
# COMPACT_ATOMS: atom_id res chain seq x y z
N MET A 1 -14.39 33.83 4.58
CA MET A 1 -14.55 32.39 4.30
C MET A 1 -16.03 32.08 4.37
N ARG A 2 -16.64 31.63 3.25
CA ARG A 2 -18.08 31.38 3.15
C ARG A 2 -18.28 29.87 3.06
N TYR A 3 -18.96 29.30 4.05
CA TYR A 3 -19.35 27.89 4.04
C TYR A 3 -20.61 27.76 3.17
N HIS A 4 -20.56 26.92 2.13
CA HIS A 4 -21.75 26.50 1.40
C HIS A 4 -21.97 25.01 1.67
N LEU A 5 -23.01 24.73 2.46
CA LEU A 5 -23.47 23.39 2.81
C LEU A 5 -24.36 22.91 1.65
N LEU A 6 -24.06 21.74 1.09
CA LEU A 6 -25.02 21.01 0.26
C LEU A 6 -25.48 19.80 1.06
N GLU A 7 -26.77 19.79 1.41
CA GLU A 7 -27.38 18.68 2.13
C GLU A 7 -27.54 17.49 1.20
N THR A 8 -26.90 16.36 1.54
CA THR A 8 -27.28 15.05 1.01
C THR A 8 -27.46 14.10 2.17
N GLY A 9 -28.49 13.25 2.08
CA GLY A 9 -29.19 12.62 3.21
C GLY A 9 -28.45 11.55 4.01
N LEU A 10 -27.11 11.46 3.98
CA LEU A 10 -26.34 10.50 4.79
C LEU A 10 -24.97 11.08 5.18
N GLY A 11 -24.94 11.99 6.16
CA GLY A 11 -23.73 12.37 6.89
C GLY A 11 -22.79 13.37 6.17
N TYR A 12 -22.42 14.45 6.87
CA TYR A 12 -21.47 15.45 6.38
C TYR A 12 -20.11 14.82 6.08
N THR A 13 -19.73 14.69 4.80
CA THR A 13 -18.32 14.50 4.44
C THR A 13 -17.74 15.85 4.05
N ILE A 14 -16.87 16.37 4.91
CA ILE A 14 -16.12 17.59 4.64
C ILE A 14 -15.01 17.22 3.65
N VAL A 15 -15.24 17.35 2.35
CA VAL A 15 -14.16 17.27 1.34
C VAL A 15 -13.64 18.69 1.11
N GLN A 16 -12.67 19.10 1.95
CA GLN A 16 -12.17 20.48 2.02
C GLN A 16 -10.93 20.75 1.15
N SER A 17 -10.24 19.72 0.63
CA SER A 17 -8.97 19.92 -0.08
C SER A 17 -8.77 19.01 -1.30
N SER A 18 -8.12 19.54 -2.35
CA SER A 18 -7.62 18.74 -3.48
C SER A 18 -6.57 17.71 -3.06
N ALA A 19 -5.90 17.93 -1.93
CA ALA A 19 -5.03 16.95 -1.30
C ALA A 19 -5.81 15.74 -0.77
N ASP A 20 -7.03 15.92 -0.24
CA ASP A 20 -7.86 14.84 0.30
C ASP A 20 -8.38 13.92 -0.80
N VAL A 21 -8.73 14.50 -1.96
CA VAL A 21 -9.16 13.75 -3.15
C VAL A 21 -7.99 12.94 -3.72
N ASN A 22 -6.80 13.54 -3.84
CA ASN A 22 -5.60 12.82 -4.28
C ASN A 22 -5.18 11.72 -3.29
N TYR A 23 -5.34 11.98 -1.98
CA TYR A 23 -5.07 11.01 -0.93
C TYR A 23 -6.05 9.82 -0.99
N SER A 24 -7.35 10.09 -1.12
CA SER A 24 -8.39 9.08 -1.28
C SER A 24 -8.19 8.24 -2.55
N PHE A 25 -7.88 8.88 -3.67
CA PHE A 25 -7.57 8.18 -4.93
C PHE A 25 -6.35 7.27 -4.81
N GLY A 26 -5.25 7.77 -4.22
CA GLY A 26 -4.04 6.99 -4.00
C GLY A 26 -4.25 5.78 -3.07
N GLN A 27 -5.11 5.91 -2.06
CA GLN A 27 -5.48 4.79 -1.18
C GLN A 27 -6.35 3.77 -1.91
N ASN A 28 -7.32 4.21 -2.72
CA ASN A 28 -8.16 3.31 -3.50
C ASN A 28 -7.34 2.46 -4.48
N VAL A 29 -6.34 3.06 -5.16
CA VAL A 29 -5.42 2.33 -6.04
C VAL A 29 -4.58 1.34 -5.25
N LEU A 30 -4.08 1.72 -4.07
CA LEU A 30 -3.33 0.83 -3.20
C LEU A 30 -4.15 -0.39 -2.77
N THR A 31 -5.40 -0.18 -2.35
CA THR A 31 -6.30 -1.27 -1.96
C THR A 31 -6.61 -2.18 -3.15
N ALA A 32 -6.83 -1.62 -4.33
CA ALA A 32 -7.07 -2.41 -5.54
C ALA A 32 -5.87 -3.31 -5.88
N VAL A 33 -4.65 -2.78 -5.82
CA VAL A 33 -3.43 -3.58 -6.06
C VAL A 33 -3.21 -4.60 -4.94
N ALA A 34 -3.47 -4.25 -3.68
CA ALA A 34 -3.35 -5.20 -2.58
C ALA A 34 -4.35 -6.36 -2.69
N ALA A 35 -5.53 -6.15 -3.28
CA ALA A 35 -6.48 -7.23 -3.53
C ALA A 35 -5.93 -8.28 -4.51
N GLN A 36 -5.10 -7.86 -5.48
CA GLN A 36 -4.48 -8.74 -6.47
C GLN A 36 -3.41 -9.68 -5.89
N LEU A 37 -3.03 -9.51 -4.62
CA LEU A 37 -2.16 -10.47 -3.91
C LEU A 37 -2.84 -11.83 -3.67
N ASN A 38 -4.15 -11.94 -3.90
CA ASN A 38 -4.91 -13.18 -3.78
C ASN A 38 -5.53 -13.61 -5.13
N ASP A 39 -5.02 -13.08 -6.24
CA ASP A 39 -5.48 -13.50 -7.57
C ASP A 39 -5.13 -14.97 -7.81
N GLU A 40 -5.93 -15.66 -8.62
CA GLU A 40 -5.70 -17.07 -8.94
C GLU A 40 -4.45 -17.24 -9.81
N ASP A 41 -4.12 -16.26 -10.64
CA ASP A 41 -2.94 -16.28 -11.52
C ASP A 41 -1.68 -15.81 -10.77
N GLU A 42 -0.66 -16.67 -10.72
CA GLU A 42 0.60 -16.41 -10.03
C GLU A 42 1.36 -15.21 -10.62
N ILE A 43 1.20 -14.94 -11.92
CA ILE A 43 1.81 -13.78 -12.58
C ILE A 43 1.16 -12.49 -12.08
N VAL A 44 -0.16 -12.49 -11.85
CA VAL A 44 -0.89 -11.34 -11.30
C VAL A 44 -0.47 -11.10 -9.86
N ARG A 45 -0.41 -12.16 -9.03
CA ARG A 45 0.08 -12.05 -7.64
C ARG A 45 1.50 -11.50 -7.58
N ARG A 46 2.42 -12.04 -8.40
CA ARG A 46 3.81 -11.55 -8.48
C ARG A 46 3.88 -10.09 -8.88
N ALA A 47 3.13 -9.69 -9.91
CA ALA A 47 3.09 -8.30 -10.37
C ALA A 47 2.56 -7.34 -9.28
N ALA A 48 1.58 -7.78 -8.50
CA ALA A 48 1.08 -7.01 -7.37
C ALA A 48 2.15 -6.82 -6.29
N VAL A 49 2.89 -7.88 -5.92
CA VAL A 49 4.01 -7.80 -4.98
C VAL A 49 5.10 -6.83 -5.47
N GLU A 50 5.51 -6.94 -6.73
CA GLU A 50 6.52 -6.05 -7.32
C GLU A 50 6.07 -4.58 -7.32
N ALA A 51 4.82 -4.33 -7.71
CA ALA A 51 4.25 -2.99 -7.75
C ALA A 51 4.20 -2.35 -6.35
N LEU A 52 3.80 -3.11 -5.33
CA LEU A 52 3.77 -2.65 -3.94
C LEU A 52 5.19 -2.48 -3.38
N GLY A 53 6.12 -3.37 -3.73
CA GLY A 53 7.52 -3.33 -3.31
C GLY A 53 8.24 -2.04 -3.69
N ARG A 54 7.91 -1.48 -4.87
CA ARG A 54 8.48 -0.21 -5.37
C ARG A 54 8.03 1.04 -4.62
N ARG A 55 7.02 0.94 -3.73
CA ARG A 55 6.50 2.10 -3.00
C ARG A 55 7.33 2.39 -1.76
N VAL A 56 7.63 3.66 -1.49
CA VAL A 56 8.35 4.04 -0.27
C VAL A 56 7.51 3.76 0.99
N THR A 57 6.23 4.15 0.97
CA THR A 57 5.30 3.97 2.08
C THR A 57 4.16 3.05 1.71
N LEU A 58 3.83 2.13 2.62
CA LEU A 58 2.69 1.23 2.52
C LEU A 58 1.97 1.23 3.89
N PRO A 59 0.63 1.14 3.90
CA PRO A 59 -0.11 0.87 5.11
C PRO A 59 0.27 -0.48 5.72
N ASP A 60 0.17 -0.62 7.04
CA ASP A 60 0.54 -1.85 7.75
C ASP A 60 -0.24 -3.07 7.25
N GLY A 61 -1.53 -2.93 6.94
CA GLY A 61 -2.33 -4.03 6.39
C GLY A 61 -1.81 -4.54 5.04
N VAL A 62 -1.27 -3.66 4.20
CA VAL A 62 -0.65 -4.06 2.92
C VAL A 62 0.69 -4.76 3.16
N LEU A 63 1.46 -4.32 4.16
CA LEU A 63 2.71 -5.00 4.56
C LEU A 63 2.43 -6.40 5.11
N THR A 64 1.39 -6.57 5.91
CA THR A 64 0.96 -7.89 6.39
C THR A 64 0.56 -8.79 5.23
N ALA A 65 -0.23 -8.28 4.28
CA ALA A 65 -0.61 -9.03 3.09
C ALA A 65 0.61 -9.42 2.23
N MET A 66 1.56 -8.52 2.01
CA MET A 66 2.82 -8.84 1.32
C MET A 66 3.68 -9.85 2.07
N THR A 67 3.66 -9.84 3.42
CA THR A 67 4.40 -10.80 4.23
C THR A 67 3.84 -12.21 4.08
N ALA A 68 2.52 -12.36 3.94
CA ALA A 68 1.89 -13.64 3.68
C ALA A 68 2.32 -14.28 2.35
N GLN A 69 2.74 -13.47 1.36
CA GLN A 69 3.22 -13.96 0.06
C GLN A 69 4.58 -14.67 0.14
N LEU A 70 5.28 -14.61 1.29
CA LEU A 70 6.47 -15.44 1.52
C LEU A 70 6.14 -16.93 1.59
N ASP A 71 4.88 -17.26 1.88
CA ASP A 71 4.36 -18.62 1.97
C ASP A 71 3.51 -19.01 0.74
N ASP A 72 3.55 -18.22 -0.35
CA ASP A 72 2.80 -18.50 -1.58
C ASP A 72 3.24 -19.85 -2.20
N GLU A 73 2.33 -20.52 -2.91
CA GLU A 73 2.61 -21.78 -3.58
C GLU A 73 3.62 -21.62 -4.73
N ASP A 74 3.59 -20.49 -5.43
CA ASP A 74 4.49 -20.21 -6.54
C ASP A 74 5.83 -19.67 -6.05
N TRP A 75 6.91 -20.22 -6.61
CA TRP A 75 8.26 -19.81 -6.27
C TRP A 75 8.54 -18.35 -6.68
N GLY A 76 8.05 -17.91 -7.85
CA GLY A 76 8.26 -16.56 -8.34
C GLY A 76 7.63 -15.51 -7.43
N VAL A 77 6.43 -15.80 -6.92
CA VAL A 77 5.75 -14.94 -5.93
C VAL A 77 6.55 -14.88 -4.62
N ARG A 78 6.98 -16.02 -4.07
CA ARG A 78 7.80 -16.05 -2.84
C ARG A 78 9.09 -15.23 -2.99
N ASN A 79 9.79 -15.39 -4.12
CA ASN A 79 11.03 -14.66 -4.38
C ASN A 79 10.78 -13.14 -4.46
N ALA A 80 9.73 -12.71 -5.19
CA ALA A 80 9.37 -11.31 -5.28
C ALA A 80 9.02 -10.72 -3.91
N ALA A 81 8.34 -11.47 -3.05
CA ALA A 81 7.98 -11.02 -1.71
C ALA A 81 9.23 -10.83 -0.83
N ALA A 82 10.16 -11.78 -0.87
CA ALA A 82 11.42 -11.68 -0.12
C ALA A 82 12.26 -10.48 -0.58
N GLU A 83 12.38 -10.26 -1.89
CA GLU A 83 13.11 -9.12 -2.44
C GLU A 83 12.46 -7.78 -2.05
N ALA A 84 11.14 -7.67 -2.25
CA ALA A 84 10.39 -6.46 -1.92
C ALA A 84 10.49 -6.12 -0.43
N LEU A 85 10.33 -7.10 0.46
CA LEU A 85 10.44 -6.86 1.91
C LEU A 85 11.88 -6.56 2.34
N GLY A 86 12.88 -7.22 1.74
CA GLY A 86 14.29 -6.94 2.00
C GLY A 86 14.69 -5.50 1.65
N GLN A 87 14.26 -5.00 0.50
CA GLN A 87 14.46 -3.60 0.09
C GLN A 87 13.78 -2.61 1.05
N ARG A 88 12.68 -2.99 1.70
CA ARG A 88 11.99 -2.13 2.67
C ARG A 88 12.69 -2.07 4.02
N VAL A 89 13.36 -3.14 4.44
CA VAL A 89 14.17 -3.16 5.66
C VAL A 89 15.38 -2.23 5.51
N THR A 90 16.01 -2.18 4.34
CA THR A 90 17.14 -1.27 4.07
C THR A 90 16.71 0.20 3.98
N LEU A 91 15.44 0.47 3.66
CA LEU A 91 14.85 1.81 3.66
C LEU A 91 14.48 2.33 5.07
N ARG A 92 14.51 1.49 6.12
CA ARG A 92 14.46 2.02 7.49
C ARG A 92 15.78 2.74 7.74
N PRO A 93 15.78 4.07 8.02
CA PRO A 93 17.00 4.74 8.43
C PRO A 93 17.48 4.02 9.68
N SER A 94 18.68 3.45 9.61
CA SER A 94 19.33 2.89 10.78
C SER A 94 19.30 3.98 11.85
N ARG A 95 18.70 3.67 13.01
CA ARG A 95 18.68 4.53 14.21
C ARG A 95 20.09 4.73 14.80
N ALA A 96 21.13 4.53 14.00
CA ALA A 96 22.53 4.59 14.35
C ALA A 96 23.17 5.75 13.59
N ARG A 97 23.19 6.92 14.25
CA ARG A 97 24.32 7.88 14.22
C ARG A 97 24.10 9.13 15.08
N ASN A 98 22.98 9.27 15.78
CA ASN A 98 22.83 10.29 16.82
C ASN A 98 22.89 9.65 18.21
N ALA A 99 24.10 9.22 18.58
CA ALA A 99 24.49 8.98 19.96
C ALA A 99 26.01 9.21 20.08
N ALA A 100 26.40 10.49 20.11
CA ALA A 100 27.52 11.06 20.86
C ALA A 100 27.61 12.56 20.50
#